data_AF-A0A432SQ85-F1
#
_entry.id   AF-A0A432SQ85-F1
#
_cell.length_a   1.000
_cell.length_b   1.000
_cell.length_c   1.000
_cell.angle_alpha   90.00
_cell.angle_beta   90.00
_cell.angle_gamma   90.00
#
_symmetry.space_group_name_H-M   'P 1'
#
loop_
_entity.id
_entity.type
_entity.pdbx_description
1 polymer ?
#
loop_
_entity_poly.entity_id
_entity_poly.type
_entity_poly.pdbx_seq_one_letter_code
_entity_poly.pdbx_strand_id
1 'polypeptide(L)'
;MAKNGVGMEIEALTKEIEDLTIHLADMLEATLHYAGVSDENLELGVKSYIEALDEVFDDEDGEMGYKEIVRVIEFLKKKKPLLFE
;
A
#
# COMPACT_ATOMS: atom_id res chain seq x y z
N MET A 1 10.70 -0.64 40.87
CA MET A 1 11.49 -0.30 39.66
C MET A 1 11.09 -1.22 38.50
N ALA A 2 9.91 -1.02 37.90
CA ALA A 2 9.39 -1.85 36.79
C ALA A 2 9.06 -1.02 35.53
N LYS A 3 9.28 0.30 35.57
CA LYS A 3 8.89 1.21 34.48
C LYS A 3 9.84 1.20 33.26
N ASN A 4 11.05 0.61 33.39
CA ASN A 4 12.05 0.65 32.32
C ASN A 4 11.91 -0.49 31.29
N GLY A 5 11.26 -1.61 31.62
CA GLY A 5 11.11 -2.74 30.69
C GLY A 5 10.05 -2.48 29.60
N VAL A 6 8.91 -1.92 30.00
CA VAL A 6 7.78 -1.63 29.10
C VAL A 6 8.14 -0.55 28.07
N GLY A 7 8.94 0.45 28.45
CA GLY A 7 9.40 1.48 27.51
C GLY A 7 10.28 0.92 26.39
N MET A 8 11.22 0.03 26.74
CA MET A 8 12.09 -0.61 25.73
C MET A 8 11.32 -1.54 24.79
N GLU A 9 10.29 -2.24 25.29
CA GLU A 9 9.44 -3.11 24.46
C GLU A 9 8.57 -2.30 23.49
N ILE A 10 8.03 -1.15 23.94
CA ILE A 10 7.30 -0.22 23.06
C ILE A 10 8.21 0.33 21.96
N GLU A 11 9.42 0.77 22.30
CA GLU A 11 10.38 1.28 21.31
C GLU A 11 10.75 0.22 20.26
N ALA A 12 10.96 -1.03 20.68
CA ALA A 12 11.23 -2.14 19.76
C ALA A 12 10.04 -2.41 18.82
N LEU A 13 8.82 -2.46 19.35
CA LEU A 13 7.61 -2.68 18.56
C LEU A 13 7.34 -1.52 17.59
N THR A 14 7.56 -0.27 18.01
CA THR A 14 7.44 0.89 17.11
C THR A 14 8.39 0.77 15.92
N LYS A 15 9.64 0.39 16.17
CA LYS A 15 10.62 0.18 15.09
C LYS A 15 10.21 -0.95 14.15
N GLU A 16 9.71 -2.06 14.67
CA GLU A 16 9.22 -3.16 13.83
C GLU A 16 8.05 -2.72 12.93
N ILE A 17 7.15 -1.88 13.45
CA ILE A 17 6.05 -1.31 12.66
C ILE A 17 6.57 -0.36 11.57
N GLU A 18 7.54 0.49 11.88
CA GLU A 18 8.18 1.37 10.90
C GLU A 18 8.85 0.56 9.77
N ASP A 19 9.62 -0.46 10.13
CA ASP A 19 10.29 -1.36 9.17
C ASP A 19 9.27 -2.09 8.27
N LEU A 20 8.16 -2.58 8.86
CA LEU A 20 7.08 -3.22 8.11
C LEU A 20 6.35 -2.24 7.17
N THR A 21 6.19 -0.99 7.60
CA THR A 21 5.54 0.07 6.79
C THR A 21 6.38 0.38 5.55
N ILE A 22 7.70 0.50 5.72
CA ILE A 22 8.64 0.69 4.61
C ILE A 22 8.54 -0.50 3.64
N HIS A 23 8.60 -1.73 4.17
CA HIS A 23 8.53 -2.91 3.34
C HIS A 23 7.21 -3.04 2.57
N LEU A 24 6.09 -2.64 3.18
CA LEU A 24 4.79 -2.65 2.52
C LEU A 24 4.72 -1.62 1.38
N ALA A 25 5.33 -0.44 1.56
CA ALA A 25 5.42 0.56 0.50
C ALA A 25 6.24 0.03 -0.69
N ASP A 26 7.41 -0.57 -0.44
CA ASP A 26 8.25 -1.19 -1.48
C ASP A 26 7.48 -2.30 -2.23
N MET A 27 6.72 -3.11 -1.50
CA MET A 27 5.90 -4.17 -2.10
C MET A 27 4.77 -3.62 -2.97
N LEU A 28 4.18 -2.48 -2.61
CA LEU A 28 3.18 -1.81 -3.45
C LEU A 28 3.81 -1.27 -4.74
N GLU A 29 4.95 -0.60 -4.65
CA GLU A 29 5.69 -0.11 -5.82
C GLU A 29 6.06 -1.27 -6.75
N ALA A 30 6.62 -2.36 -6.22
CA ALA A 30 6.93 -3.55 -6.99
C ALA A 30 5.68 -4.15 -7.65
N THR A 31 4.55 -4.21 -6.91
CA THR A 31 3.28 -4.71 -7.44
C THR A 31 2.79 -3.86 -8.61
N LEU A 32 2.86 -2.53 -8.50
CA LEU A 32 2.48 -1.61 -9.57
C LEU A 32 3.40 -1.70 -10.78
N HIS A 33 4.72 -1.77 -10.56
CA HIS A 33 5.70 -2.01 -11.61
C HIS A 33 5.37 -3.30 -12.39
N TYR A 34 5.15 -4.42 -11.69
CA TYR A 34 4.78 -5.68 -12.35
C TYR A 34 3.37 -5.68 -12.95
N ALA A 35 2.48 -4.80 -12.48
CA ALA A 35 1.18 -4.58 -13.11
C ALA A 35 1.29 -3.81 -14.44
N GLY A 36 2.45 -3.21 -14.72
CA GLY A 36 2.77 -2.49 -15.96
C GLY A 36 2.93 -0.99 -15.77
N VAL A 37 2.95 -0.45 -14.55
CA VAL A 37 3.20 0.98 -14.33
C VAL A 37 4.66 1.30 -14.65
N SER A 38 4.90 2.33 -15.48
CA SER A 38 6.27 2.73 -15.83
C SER A 38 6.99 3.36 -14.63
N ASP A 39 8.32 3.20 -14.57
CA ASP A 39 9.13 3.65 -13.44
C ASP A 39 9.00 5.16 -13.19
N GLU A 40 8.90 5.96 -14.25
CA GLU A 40 8.69 7.42 -14.14
C GLU A 40 7.31 7.80 -13.59
N ASN A 41 6.34 6.88 -13.63
CA ASN A 41 4.98 7.08 -13.15
C ASN A 41 4.70 6.37 -11.82
N LEU A 42 5.66 5.66 -11.22
CA LEU A 42 5.44 4.87 -10.00
C LEU A 42 4.90 5.70 -8.83
N GLU A 43 5.47 6.89 -8.57
CA GLU A 43 4.99 7.79 -7.51
C GLU A 43 3.52 8.17 -7.73
N LEU A 44 3.16 8.50 -8.97
CA LEU A 44 1.78 8.82 -9.35
C LEU A 44 0.87 7.59 -9.29
N GLY A 45 1.41 6.40 -9.60
CA GLY A 45 0.74 5.11 -9.49
C GLY A 45 0.36 4.79 -8.05
N VAL A 46 1.30 4.94 -7.11
CA VAL A 46 1.08 4.74 -5.67
C VAL A 46 0.00 5.69 -5.16
N LYS A 47 0.12 6.99 -5.48
CA LYS A 47 -0.90 7.98 -5.10
C LYS A 47 -2.28 7.62 -5.67
N SER A 48 -2.33 7.25 -6.95
CA SER A 48 -3.57 6.87 -7.61
C SER A 48 -4.20 5.62 -7.01
N TYR A 49 -3.38 4.65 -6.59
CA TYR A 49 -3.84 3.46 -5.90
C TYR A 49 -4.52 3.80 -4.58
N ILE A 50 -3.89 4.64 -3.76
CA ILE A 50 -4.46 5.07 -2.48
C ILE A 50 -5.79 5.80 -2.69
N GLU A 51 -5.87 6.72 -3.65
CA GLU A 51 -7.11 7.42 -4.02
C GLU A 51 -8.20 6.45 -4.49
N ALA A 52 -7.84 5.41 -5.22
CA ALA A 52 -8.77 4.42 -5.74
C ALA A 52 -9.30 3.45 -4.67
N LEU A 53 -8.67 3.36 -3.49
CA LEU A 53 -9.18 2.52 -2.41
C LEU A 53 -10.56 3.00 -1.97
N ASP A 54 -10.72 4.30 -1.76
CA ASP A 54 -12.01 4.88 -1.36
C ASP A 54 -13.07 4.65 -2.44
N GLU A 55 -12.72 4.84 -3.72
CA GLU A 55 -13.66 4.62 -4.84
C GLU A 55 -14.08 3.16 -5.03
N VAL A 56 -13.20 2.21 -4.67
CA VAL A 56 -13.45 0.76 -4.85
C VAL A 56 -14.14 0.16 -3.62
N PHE A 57 -13.94 0.73 -2.42
CA PHE A 57 -14.37 0.16 -1.14
C PHE A 57 -15.32 1.04 -0.31
N ASP A 58 -15.91 2.10 -0.89
CA ASP A 58 -16.76 3.10 -0.21
C ASP A 58 -17.88 2.52 0.69
N ASP A 59 -18.30 1.25 0.48
CA ASP A 59 -19.39 0.59 1.23
C ASP A 59 -19.08 -0.86 1.71
N GLU A 60 -17.87 -1.39 1.51
CA GLU A 60 -17.54 -2.77 1.90
C GLU A 60 -16.76 -2.79 3.24
N ASP A 61 -17.39 -3.28 4.32
CA ASP A 61 -16.74 -3.72 5.59
C ASP A 61 -15.82 -4.96 5.36
N GLY A 62 -15.18 -5.05 4.19
CA GLY A 62 -14.33 -6.15 3.76
C GLY A 62 -12.90 -5.95 4.23
N GLU A 63 -12.26 -7.04 4.67
CA GLU A 63 -10.83 -7.04 4.94
C GLU A 63 -10.04 -6.82 3.64
N MET A 64 -9.07 -5.91 3.68
CA MET A 64 -8.11 -5.70 2.58
C MET A 64 -7.26 -6.96 2.37
N GLY A 65 -7.53 -7.69 1.29
CA GLY A 65 -6.79 -8.87 0.86
C GLY A 65 -6.18 -8.73 -0.53
N TYR A 66 -5.58 -9.81 -1.03
CA TYR A 66 -4.92 -9.78 -2.35
C TYR A 66 -5.90 -9.57 -3.51
N LYS A 67 -7.16 -10.01 -3.38
CA LYS A 67 -8.18 -9.86 -4.43
C LYS A 67 -8.62 -8.40 -4.56
N GLU A 68 -8.70 -7.73 -3.42
CA GLU A 68 -9.03 -6.33 -3.27
C GLU A 68 -7.93 -5.48 -3.93
N ILE A 69 -6.65 -5.78 -3.64
CA ILE A 69 -5.51 -5.16 -4.31
C ILE A 69 -5.60 -5.32 -5.83
N VAL A 70 -5.87 -6.53 -6.32
CA VAL A 70 -6.05 -6.79 -7.76
C VAL A 70 -7.21 -5.98 -8.34
N ARG A 71 -8.34 -5.91 -7.64
CA ARG A 71 -9.52 -5.14 -8.08
C ARG A 71 -9.19 -3.66 -8.25
N VAL A 72 -8.42 -3.07 -7.34
CA VAL A 72 -7.97 -1.67 -7.42
C VAL A 72 -7.04 -1.47 -8.60
N ILE A 73 -6.07 -2.36 -8.81
CA ILE A 73 -5.16 -2.28 -9.96
C ILE A 73 -5.93 -2.37 -11.28
N GLU A 74 -6.89 -3.29 -11.38
CA GLU A 74 -7.75 -3.40 -12.57
C GLU A 74 -8.65 -2.17 -12.77
N PHE A 75 -9.08 -1.53 -11.68
CA PHE A 75 -9.79 -0.26 -11.74
C PHE A 75 -8.88 0.86 -12.27
N LEU A 76 -7.64 0.96 -11.79
CA LEU A 76 -6.65 1.92 -12.27
C LEU A 76 -6.33 1.74 -13.75
N LYS A 77 -6.14 0.50 -14.21
CA LYS A 77 -5.90 0.22 -15.64
C LYS A 77 -7.00 0.75 -16.54
N LYS A 78 -8.26 0.71 -16.07
CA LYS A 78 -9.42 1.23 -16.81
C LYS A 78 -9.53 2.75 -16.74
N LYS A 79 -9.20 3.36 -15.61
CA LYS A 79 -9.42 4.79 -15.36
C LYS A 79 -8.24 5.68 -15.73
N LYS A 80 -7.03 5.18 -15.54
CA LYS A 80 -5.76 5.89 -15.76
C LYS A 80 -4.81 5.03 -16.62
N PRO A 81 -5.21 4.66 -17.86
CA PRO A 81 -4.41 3.75 -18.71
C PRO A 81 -3.01 4.28 -19.00
N LEU A 82 -2.83 5.61 -19.07
CA LEU A 82 -1.53 6.27 -19.28
C LEU A 82 -0.49 5.96 -18.20
N LEU A 83 -0.90 5.49 -17.02
CA LEU A 83 0.05 5.02 -16.01
C LEU A 83 0.73 3.72 -16.41
N PHE A 84 0.12 2.93 -17.30
CA PHE A 84 0.50 1.56 -17.65
C PHE A 84 1.03 1.42 -19.10
N GLU A 85 1.33 2.53 -19.76
CA GLU A 85 1.83 2.60 -21.15
C GLU A 85 3.35 2.71 -21.23
#